data_AF-L8JQU9-F1
#
_entry.id   AF-L8JQU9-F1
#
_cell.length_a   1.000
_cell.length_b   1.000
_cell.length_c   1.000
_cell.angle_alpha   90.00
_cell.angle_beta   90.00
_cell.angle_gamma   90.00
#
_symmetry.space_group_name_H-M   'P 1'
#
loop_
_entity.id
_entity.type
_entity.pdbx_description
1 polymer ?
#
loop_
_entity_poly.entity_id
_entity_poly.type
_entity_poly.pdbx_seq_one_letter_code
_entity_poly.pdbx_strand_id
1 'polypeptide(L)' 'MKRLNTEDLHELKEHIENNYAGDYASLSLELSKAVYLLHYLEKDVIGQYDIQNTCFALQRLNECFHHAHYKKWKEQFN' A
#
# COMPACT_ATOMS: atom_id res chain seq x y z
N MET A 1 -1.86 10.80 -19.45
CA MET A 1 -1.38 9.96 -18.33
C MET A 1 -0.48 8.89 -18.91
N LYS A 2 0.81 8.87 -18.54
CA LYS A 2 1.78 7.88 -19.07
C LYS A 2 1.52 6.54 -18.35
N ARG A 3 1.48 5.43 -19.10
CA ARG A 3 1.34 4.09 -18.50
C ARG A 3 2.67 3.68 -17.89
N LEU A 4 2.61 2.95 -16.77
CA LEU A 4 3.78 2.30 -16.19
C LEU A 4 4.36 1.29 -17.20
N ASN A 5 5.67 1.29 -17.36
CA ASN A 5 6.41 0.29 -18.12
C ASN A 5 7.01 -0.78 -17.20
N THR A 6 7.77 -1.71 -17.77
CA THR A 6 8.39 -2.80 -17.00
C THR A 6 9.48 -2.31 -16.07
N GLU A 7 10.30 -1.34 -16.47
CA GLU A 7 11.32 -0.74 -15.60
C GLU A 7 10.69 -0.06 -14.37
N ASP A 8 9.62 0.72 -14.55
CA ASP A 8 8.90 1.40 -13.47
C ASP A 8 8.39 0.38 -12.42
N LEU A 9 7.93 -0.79 -12.87
CA LEU A 9 7.48 -1.87 -12.00
C LEU A 9 8.63 -2.59 -11.30
N HIS A 10 9.81 -2.66 -11.95
CA HIS A 10 11.01 -3.24 -11.37
C HIS A 10 11.55 -2.39 -10.22
N GLU A 11 11.64 -1.07 -10.43
CA GLU A 11 12.04 -0.12 -9.40
C GLU A 11 11.12 -0.17 -8.19
N LEU A 12 9.79 -0.25 -8.42
CA LEU A 12 8.81 -0.39 -7.35
C LEU A 12 9.04 -1.68 -6.55
N LYS A 13 9.34 -2.79 -7.25
CA LYS A 13 9.62 -4.07 -6.61
C LYS A 13 10.89 -4.00 -5.76
N GLU A 14 11.99 -3.47 -6.29
CA GLU A 14 13.24 -3.28 -5.54
C GLU A 14 13.02 -2.42 -4.29
N HIS A 15 12.23 -1.35 -4.41
CA HIS A 15 11.93 -0.49 -3.27
C HIS A 15 11.24 -1.26 -2.14
N ILE A 16 10.29 -2.14 -2.47
CA ILE A 16 9.61 -2.98 -1.49
C ILE A 16 10.56 -4.01 -0.89
N GLU A 17 11.44 -4.61 -1.70
CA GLU A 17 12.46 -5.55 -1.23
C GLU A 17 13.42 -4.90 -0.24
N ASN A 18 13.89 -3.68 -0.54
CA ASN A 18 14.86 -2.97 0.29
C ASN A 18 14.27 -2.41 1.60
N ASN A 19 13.02 -1.96 1.59
CA ASN A 19 12.41 -1.28 2.75
C ASN A 19 11.53 -2.20 3.60
N TYR A 20 10.99 -3.26 3.02
CA TYR A 20 10.06 -4.18 3.68
C TYR A 20 10.54 -5.63 3.62
N ALA A 21 11.81 -5.88 3.24
CA ALA A 21 12.36 -7.23 3.04
C ALA A 21 11.53 -8.09 2.05
N GLY A 22 10.79 -7.45 1.14
CA GLY A 22 9.89 -8.13 0.21
C GLY A 22 8.62 -8.67 0.88
N ASP A 23 8.39 -8.34 2.15
CA ASP A 23 7.22 -8.75 2.92
C ASP A 23 6.03 -7.81 2.67
N TYR A 24 5.15 -8.28 1.78
CA TYR A 24 3.90 -7.61 1.47
C TYR A 24 2.93 -7.55 2.66
N ALA A 25 3.05 -8.43 3.67
CA ALA A 25 2.20 -8.35 4.87
C ALA A 25 2.61 -7.17 5.76
N SER A 26 3.91 -6.96 5.96
CA SER A 26 4.42 -5.78 6.68
C SER A 26 3.98 -4.47 6.00
N LEU A 27 4.10 -4.38 4.67
CA LEU A 27 3.63 -3.19 3.95
C LEU A 27 2.11 -2.97 4.06
N SER A 28 1.33 -4.05 3.97
CA SER A 28 -0.13 -4.02 4.17
C SER A 28 -0.51 -3.51 5.58
N LEU A 29 0.24 -3.94 6.60
CA LEU A 29 0.06 -3.49 7.97
C LEU A 29 0.37 -1.99 8.13
N GLU A 30 1.48 -1.50 7.56
CA GLU A 30 1.83 -0.07 7.60
C GLU A 30 0.79 0.81 6.89
N LEU A 31 0.26 0.37 5.74
CA LEU A 31 -0.83 1.08 5.06
C LEU A 31 -2.10 1.13 5.90
N SER A 32 -2.42 0.05 6.61
CA SER A 32 -3.56 0.01 7.53
C SER A 32 -3.39 0.99 8.69
N LYS A 33 -2.17 1.09 9.25
CA LYS A 33 -1.84 2.08 10.28
C LYS A 33 -1.94 3.51 9.74
N ALA A 34 -1.46 3.77 8.53
CA ALA A 34 -1.54 5.09 7.89
C ALA A 34 -3.00 5.54 7.74
N VAL A 35 -3.88 4.66 7.23
CA VAL A 35 -5.32 4.93 7.16
C VAL A 35 -5.87 5.24 8.55
N TYR A 36 -5.54 4.45 9.56
CA TYR A 36 -5.99 4.69 10.94
C TYR A 36 -5.54 6.07 11.45
N LEU A 37 -4.27 6.44 11.28
CA LEU A 37 -3.73 7.73 11.73
C LEU A 37 -4.40 8.92 11.03
N LEU A 38 -4.71 8.81 9.74
CA LEU A 38 -5.41 9.86 8.98
C LEU A 38 -6.79 10.18 9.56
N HIS A 39 -7.46 9.24 10.22
CA HIS A 39 -8.75 9.50 10.87
C HIS A 39 -8.64 10.42 12.10
N TYR A 40 -7.45 10.57 12.66
CA TYR A 40 -7.20 11.39 13.85
C TYR A 40 -6.55 12.74 13.54
N LEU A 41 -6.29 13.04 12.27
CA LEU A 41 -5.81 14.37 11.88
C LEU A 41 -6.90 15.43 12.13
N GLU A 42 -6.47 16.58 12.64
CA GLU A 42 -7.37 17.70 12.87
C GLU A 42 -7.92 18.23 11.52
N LYS A 43 -9.23 18.48 11.48
CA LYS A 43 -9.99 18.78 10.24
C LYS A 43 -9.66 20.15 9.65
N ASP A 44 -8.98 21.00 10.40
CA ASP A 44 -8.46 22.31 10.01
C ASP A 44 -7.07 22.23 9.38
N VAL A 45 -6.36 21.10 9.51
CA VAL A 45 -5.04 20.88 8.89
C VAL A 45 -5.19 20.31 7.47
N ILE A 46 -6.10 19.35 7.28
CA ILE A 46 -6.40 18.75 5.96
C ILE A 46 -7.92 18.69 5.77
N GLY A 47 -8.39 19.08 4.58
CA GLY A 47 -9.79 19.01 4.23
C GLY A 47 -10.34 17.58 4.27
N GLN A 48 -11.58 17.41 4.72
CA GLN A 48 -12.22 16.08 4.83
C GLN A 48 -12.24 15.31 3.50
N TYR A 49 -12.40 16.02 2.38
CA TYR A 49 -12.39 15.43 1.04
C TYR A 49 -11.03 14.81 0.71
N ASP A 50 -9.94 15.50 1.05
CA ASP A 50 -8.59 15.02 0.80
C ASP A 50 -8.24 13.83 1.71
N ILE A 51 -8.67 13.86 2.97
CA ILE A 51 -8.55 12.71 3.89
C ILE A 51 -9.28 11.50 3.30
N GLN A 52 -10.53 11.67 2.84
CA GLN A 52 -11.32 10.56 2.30
C GLN A 52 -10.68 9.96 1.05
N ASN A 53 -10.23 10.79 0.11
CA ASN A 53 -9.56 10.32 -1.10
C ASN A 53 -8.23 9.63 -0.80
N THR A 54 -7.47 10.15 0.15
CA THR A 54 -6.20 9.55 0.59
C THR A 54 -6.45 8.19 1.24
N CYS A 55 -7.41 8.10 2.16
CA CYS A 55 -7.80 6.84 2.77
C CYS A 55 -8.25 5.82 1.73
N PHE A 56 -9.05 6.23 0.74
CA PHE A 56 -9.47 5.35 -0.35
C PHE A 56 -8.27 4.83 -1.17
N ALA A 57 -7.34 5.71 -1.56
CA ALA A 57 -6.14 5.32 -2.30
C ALA A 57 -5.27 4.34 -1.51
N LEU A 58 -5.04 4.61 -0.22
CA LEU A 58 -4.26 3.73 0.66
C LEU A 58 -4.93 2.38 0.88
N GLN A 59 -6.25 2.33 1.04
CA GLN A 59 -7.00 1.07 1.15
C GLN A 59 -6.88 0.23 -0.13
N ARG A 60 -6.96 0.86 -1.31
CA ARG A 60 -6.79 0.15 -2.59
C ARG A 60 -5.38 -0.41 -2.76
N LEU A 61 -4.35 0.34 -2.34
CA LEU A 61 -2.98 -0.17 -2.32
C LEU A 61 -2.81 -1.32 -1.32
N ASN A 62 -3.43 -1.20 -0.14
CA ASN A 62 -3.41 -2.23 0.88
C ASN A 62 -3.98 -3.55 0.37
N GLU A 63 -5.15 -3.50 -0.30
CA GLU A 63 -5.77 -4.66 -0.93
C GLU A 63 -4.85 -5.34 -1.95
N CYS A 64 -4.14 -4.55 -2.78
CA CYS A 64 -3.18 -5.07 -3.76
C CYS A 64 -2.05 -5.86 -3.09
N PHE A 65 -1.42 -5.30 -2.05
CA PHE A 65 -0.32 -5.97 -1.35
C PHE A 65 -0.80 -7.18 -0.54
N HIS A 66 -1.95 -7.08 0.11
CA HIS A 66 -2.56 -8.20 0.80
C HIS A 66 -2.86 -9.38 -0.16
N HIS A 67 -3.42 -9.09 -1.33
CA HIS A 67 -3.67 -10.10 -2.35
C HIS A 67 -2.37 -10.74 -2.87
N ALA A 68 -1.34 -9.93 -3.12
CA ALA A 68 -0.03 -10.41 -3.55
C ALA A 68 0.64 -11.31 -2.49
N HIS A 69 0.53 -10.94 -1.21
CA HIS A 69 0.98 -11.75 -0.09
C HIS A 69 0.26 -13.11 -0.07
N TYR A 70 -1.08 -13.09 -0.09
CA TYR A 70 -1.90 -14.29 -0.02
C TYR A 70 -1.62 -15.24 -1.20
N LYS A 71 -1.43 -14.70 -2.41
CA LYS A 71 -1.07 -15.49 -3.58
C LYS A 71 0.27 -16.19 -3.39
N LYS A 72 1.32 -15.47 -2.95
CA LYS A 72 2.64 -16.06 -2.65
C LYS A 72 2.55 -17.13 -1.57
N TRP A 73 1.82 -16.86 -0.49
CA TRP A 73 1.61 -17.83 0.58
C TRP A 73 0.95 -19.10 0.06
N LYS A 74 -0.12 -18.96 -0.75
CA LYS A 74 -0.83 -20.10 -1.33
C LYS A 74 0.06 -20.97 -2.24
N GLU A 75 1.01 -20.36 -2.96
CA GLU A 75 1.99 -21.06 -3.81
C GLU A 75 3.10 -21.77 -3.01
N GLN A 76 3.37 -21.35 -1.78
CA GLN A 76 4.38 -21.97 -0.90
C GLN A 76 3.85 -23.18 -0.11
N PHE A 77 2.54 -23.21 0.16
CA PHE A 77 1.91 -24.19 1.05
C PHE A 77 0.86 -25.09 0.38
N ASN A 78 0.74 -25.06 -0.95
CA ASN A 78 0.05 -26.07 -1.78
C ASN A 78 1.03 -26.67 -2.78
#